data_AF-D7FIJ5-F1
#
_entry.id   AF-D7FIJ5-F1
#
_cell.length_a   1.000
_cell.length_b   1.000
_cell.length_c   1.000
_cell.angle_alpha   90.00
_cell.angle_beta   90.00
_cell.angle_gamma   90.00
#
_symmetry.space_group_name_H-M   'P 1'
#
loop_
_entity.id
_entity.type
_entity.pdbx_description
1 polymer ?
#
loop_
_entity_poly.entity_id
_entity_poly.type
_entity_poly.pdbx_seq_one_letter_code
_entity_poly.pdbx_strand_id
1 'polypeptide(L)'
;MRWGLWSPIDAEWMQLVQDNYNKHHRLAGPVREDGEALIPLKIHHIWLGSPLPEAFARLRESWLARHSGLSSQGRGPERSNGGSTPWEVRLWTDADVDAFGLENRGAYDAAQNFGQKSDILRYEVLLRHGGLYVDVDFLCLGSFDDLHKRYEFYAGVSNTGTFELNNGLIGGKSTNQNLALPPDQKLGRGGKNPSPKKAKN
;
A
#
# COMPACT_ATOMS: atom_id res chain seq x y z
N MET A 1 -0.50 -8.52 -24.32
CA MET A 1 0.26 -7.48 -23.59
C MET A 1 1.21 -6.79 -24.54
N ARG A 2 1.48 -5.50 -24.37
CA ARG A 2 2.45 -4.72 -25.15
C ARG A 2 3.65 -4.45 -24.27
N TRP A 3 4.81 -4.99 -24.61
CA TRP A 3 6.03 -4.83 -23.81
C TRP A 3 6.82 -3.58 -24.22
N GLY A 4 7.61 -3.02 -23.31
CA GLY A 4 8.54 -1.93 -23.64
C GLY A 4 7.95 -0.53 -23.48
N LEU A 5 6.87 -0.37 -22.73
CA LEU A 5 6.21 0.93 -22.56
C LEU A 5 6.76 1.70 -21.35
N TRP A 6 7.03 1.01 -20.23
CA TRP A 6 7.71 1.61 -19.08
C TRP A 6 9.19 1.28 -19.08
N SER A 7 9.53 0.04 -19.42
CA SER A 7 10.90 -0.45 -19.46
C SER A 7 11.09 -1.43 -20.61
N PRO A 8 12.26 -1.44 -21.28
CA PRO A 8 12.57 -2.45 -22.30
C PRO A 8 12.53 -3.89 -21.77
N ILE A 9 12.57 -4.08 -20.44
CA ILE A 9 12.55 -5.38 -19.76
C ILE A 9 11.22 -5.66 -19.01
N ASP A 10 10.12 -5.01 -19.39
CA ASP A 10 8.79 -5.23 -18.76
C ASP A 10 8.40 -6.73 -18.72
N ALA A 11 8.76 -7.50 -19.75
CA ALA A 11 8.48 -8.93 -19.81
C ALA A 11 9.26 -9.72 -18.74
N GLU A 12 10.52 -9.35 -18.48
CA GLU A 12 11.35 -9.97 -17.45
C GLU A 12 10.81 -9.67 -16.05
N TRP A 13 10.39 -8.42 -15.80
CA TRP A 13 9.74 -8.04 -14.55
C TRP A 13 8.43 -8.80 -14.31
N MET A 14 7.60 -8.94 -15.36
CA MET A 14 6.36 -9.71 -15.25
C MET A 14 6.66 -11.18 -14.93
N GLN A 15 7.64 -11.78 -15.59
CA GLN A 15 8.04 -13.17 -15.31
C GLN A 15 8.51 -13.31 -13.86
N LEU A 16 9.36 -12.40 -13.38
CA LEU A 16 9.84 -12.40 -12.00
C LEU A 16 8.70 -12.31 -10.98
N VAL A 17 7.73 -11.42 -11.18
CA VAL A 17 6.58 -11.28 -10.28
C VAL A 17 5.65 -12.49 -10.39
N GLN A 18 5.44 -13.02 -11.58
CA GLN A 18 4.64 -14.23 -11.77
C GLN A 18 5.28 -15.45 -11.11
N ASP A 19 6.60 -15.58 -11.18
CA ASP A 19 7.34 -16.66 -10.51
C ASP A 19 7.26 -16.51 -8.99
N ASN A 20 7.42 -15.29 -8.46
CA ASN A 20 7.22 -15.01 -7.04
C ASN A 20 5.78 -15.30 -6.60
N TYR A 21 4.79 -14.83 -7.35
CA TYR A 21 3.38 -15.15 -7.07
C TYR A 21 3.18 -16.66 -7.10
N ASN A 22 3.59 -17.36 -8.16
CA ASN A 22 3.42 -18.81 -8.28
C ASN A 22 4.07 -19.57 -7.12
N LYS A 23 5.26 -19.15 -6.69
CA LYS A 23 5.98 -19.71 -5.55
C LYS A 23 5.29 -19.48 -4.21
N HIS A 24 4.61 -18.35 -4.02
CA HIS A 24 4.12 -17.92 -2.70
C HIS A 24 2.58 -17.93 -2.56
N HIS A 25 1.80 -17.78 -3.65
CA HIS A 25 0.35 -17.58 -3.64
C HIS A 25 -0.49 -18.77 -3.15
N ARG A 26 -0.02 -20.01 -3.34
CA ARG A 26 -0.80 -21.24 -3.10
C ARG A 26 -0.21 -22.21 -2.09
N LEU A 27 0.85 -21.83 -1.38
CA LEU A 27 1.42 -22.65 -0.32
C LEU A 27 1.70 -21.77 0.90
N ALA A 28 1.03 -22.07 2.01
CA ALA A 28 1.67 -22.34 3.30
C ALA A 28 2.97 -21.56 3.64
N GLY A 29 3.01 -20.23 3.47
CA GLY A 29 3.97 -19.43 4.24
C GLY A 29 3.71 -19.70 5.73
N PRO A 30 4.75 -19.86 6.57
CA PRO A 30 4.53 -20.13 7.99
C PRO A 30 3.62 -19.03 8.52
N VAL A 31 2.40 -19.42 8.92
CA VAL A 31 1.65 -18.59 9.86
C VAL A 31 2.52 -18.58 11.10
N ARG A 32 2.77 -17.40 11.66
CA ARG A 32 3.52 -17.34 12.91
C ARG A 32 2.91 -18.34 13.90
N GLU A 33 3.76 -19.06 14.63
CA GLU A 33 3.30 -20.08 15.57
C GLU A 33 2.38 -19.49 16.64
N ASP A 34 2.54 -18.20 16.95
CA ASP A 34 1.69 -17.43 17.86
C ASP A 34 0.36 -16.98 17.25
N GLY A 35 0.16 -17.13 15.94
CA GLY A 35 -1.04 -16.69 15.22
C GLY A 35 -1.16 -15.17 15.06
N GLU A 36 -0.16 -14.40 15.46
CA GLU A 36 -0.16 -12.95 15.40
C GLU A 36 0.02 -12.44 13.96
N ALA A 37 -0.46 -11.23 13.70
CA ALA A 37 -0.29 -10.60 12.41
C ALA A 37 1.13 -10.03 12.24
N LEU A 38 1.76 -10.28 11.09
CA LEU A 38 3.01 -9.63 10.67
C LEU A 38 2.77 -8.18 10.26
N ILE A 39 1.65 -7.93 9.57
CA ILE A 39 1.19 -6.61 9.18
C ILE A 39 0.11 -6.16 10.18
N PRO A 40 0.21 -4.96 10.77
CA PRO A 40 -0.81 -4.43 11.67
C PRO A 40 -2.23 -4.56 11.10
N LEU A 41 -3.22 -4.94 11.91
CA LEU A 41 -4.63 -5.06 11.51
C LEU A 41 -5.28 -3.67 11.36
N LYS A 42 -4.76 -2.87 10.43
CA LYS A 42 -5.18 -1.51 10.15
C LYS A 42 -5.51 -1.38 8.68
N ILE A 43 -6.62 -0.70 8.37
CA ILE A 43 -6.98 -0.29 7.01
C ILE A 43 -6.94 1.23 6.94
N HIS A 44 -6.19 1.74 5.98
CA HIS A 44 -6.01 3.16 5.73
C HIS A 44 -6.64 3.53 4.39
N HIS A 45 -7.63 4.42 4.44
CA HIS A 45 -8.19 5.09 3.28
C HIS A 45 -7.78 6.57 3.30
N ILE A 46 -7.65 7.20 2.16
CA ILE A 46 -7.35 8.64 2.05
C ILE A 46 -8.48 9.32 1.26
N TRP A 47 -9.01 10.42 1.78
CA TRP A 47 -9.89 11.32 1.03
C TRP A 47 -9.66 12.77 1.45
N LEU A 48 -9.35 13.62 0.48
CA LEU A 48 -8.86 14.98 0.71
C LEU A 48 -9.70 16.00 -0.07
N GLY A 49 -9.73 17.23 0.45
CA GLY A 49 -10.31 18.40 -0.21
C GLY A 49 -11.84 18.49 -0.20
N SER A 50 -12.54 17.48 0.27
CA SER A 50 -14.00 17.49 0.38
C SER A 50 -14.51 16.41 1.35
N PRO A 51 -15.79 16.46 1.76
CA PRO A 51 -16.44 15.30 2.38
C PRO A 51 -16.45 14.09 1.44
N LEU A 52 -16.34 12.89 2.01
CA LEU A 52 -16.38 11.65 1.23
C LEU A 52 -17.75 11.45 0.56
N PRO A 53 -17.81 11.30 -0.78
CA PRO A 53 -19.04 10.97 -1.49
C PRO A 53 -19.67 9.65 -1.03
N GLU A 54 -21.00 9.59 -1.02
CA GLU A 54 -21.77 8.44 -0.53
C GLU A 54 -21.44 7.14 -1.28
N ALA A 55 -21.17 7.22 -2.59
CA ALA A 55 -20.78 6.06 -3.39
C ALA A 55 -19.49 5.40 -2.87
N PHE A 56 -18.50 6.20 -2.48
CA PHE A 56 -17.25 5.70 -1.91
C PHE A 56 -17.41 5.32 -0.44
N ALA A 57 -18.33 5.96 0.30
CA ALA A 57 -18.70 5.52 1.64
C ALA A 57 -19.21 4.07 1.63
N ARG A 58 -20.10 3.72 0.68
CA ARG A 58 -20.60 2.34 0.51
C ARG A 58 -19.50 1.33 0.16
N LEU A 59 -18.51 1.74 -0.65
CA LEU A 59 -17.37 0.87 -0.96
C LEU A 59 -16.50 0.66 0.28
N ARG A 60 -16.24 1.71 1.07
CA ARG A 60 -15.55 1.58 2.36
C ARG A 60 -16.31 0.69 3.35
N GLU A 61 -17.63 0.75 3.41
CA GLU A 61 -18.45 -0.16 4.24
C GLU A 61 -18.22 -1.62 3.88
N SER A 62 -17.98 -1.95 2.61
CA SER A 62 -17.65 -3.32 2.19
C SER A 62 -16.37 -3.85 2.84
N TRP A 63 -15.39 -2.97 3.11
CA TRP A 63 -14.16 -3.27 3.84
C TRP A 63 -14.43 -3.48 5.33
N LEU A 64 -15.19 -2.58 5.96
CA LEU A 64 -15.57 -2.72 7.38
C LEU A 64 -16.33 -4.04 7.61
N ALA A 65 -17.30 -4.35 6.75
CA ALA A 65 -18.10 -5.57 6.86
C ALA A 65 -17.23 -6.84 6.86
N ARG A 66 -16.19 -6.89 6.02
CA ARG A 66 -15.31 -8.07 5.88
C ARG A 66 -14.23 -8.17 6.95
N HIS A 67 -13.99 -7.10 7.71
CA HIS A 67 -12.91 -7.02 8.71
C HIS A 67 -13.41 -6.74 10.13
N SER A 68 -14.71 -6.53 10.33
CA SER A 68 -15.35 -6.29 11.63
C SER A 68 -15.51 -7.55 12.50
N GLY A 69 -15.17 -8.74 11.97
CA GLY A 69 -15.37 -10.02 12.67
C GLY A 69 -16.83 -10.51 12.69
N LEU A 70 -17.78 -9.76 12.13
CA LEU A 70 -19.18 -10.14 12.00
C LEU A 70 -19.44 -10.63 10.57
N SER A 71 -19.56 -11.94 10.37
CA SER A 71 -20.02 -12.47 9.08
C SER A 71 -21.55 -12.42 9.02
N SER A 72 -22.10 -11.75 8.00
CA SER A 72 -23.55 -11.71 7.71
C SER A 72 -24.12 -13.02 7.19
N GLN A 73 -23.27 -14.02 6.96
CA GLN A 73 -23.64 -15.41 6.75
C GLN A 73 -22.86 -16.22 7.78
N GLY A 74 -23.53 -17.01 8.62
CA GLY A 74 -22.99 -17.71 9.81
C GLY A 74 -21.91 -18.78 9.56
N ARG A 75 -20.95 -18.50 8.68
CA ARG A 75 -19.67 -19.18 8.47
C ARG A 75 -18.59 -18.13 8.20
N GLY A 76 -18.38 -17.23 9.15
CA GLY A 76 -17.05 -16.65 9.30
C GLY A 76 -16.13 -17.75 9.83
N PRO A 77 -14.83 -17.76 9.50
CA PRO A 77 -13.91 -18.59 10.26
C PRO A 77 -14.08 -18.18 11.72
N GLU A 78 -14.49 -19.13 12.55
CA GLU A 78 -14.26 -19.04 13.99
C GLU A 78 -12.79 -18.57 14.12
N ARG A 79 -12.56 -17.40 14.73
CA ARG A 79 -11.19 -16.92 14.98
C ARG A 79 -10.57 -17.94 15.94
N SER A 80 -9.99 -18.99 15.39
CA SER A 80 -9.68 -20.23 16.12
C SER A 80 -8.45 -20.11 17.01
N ASN A 81 -7.84 -18.94 17.13
CA ASN A 81 -6.79 -18.65 18.10
C ASN A 81 -7.06 -17.26 18.70
N GLY A 82 -7.08 -17.18 20.04
CA GLY A 82 -7.53 -16.06 20.88
C GLY A 82 -6.81 -14.71 20.76
N GLY A 83 -6.41 -14.28 19.55
CA GLY A 83 -5.99 -12.91 19.26
C GLY A 83 -7.22 -12.01 19.03
N SER A 84 -7.53 -11.18 20.01
CA SER A 84 -8.76 -10.40 20.14
C SER A 84 -8.70 -9.01 19.48
N THR A 85 -7.64 -8.69 18.73
CA THR A 85 -7.49 -7.35 18.14
C THR A 85 -8.47 -7.14 16.97
N PRO A 86 -9.41 -6.18 17.07
CA PRO A 86 -10.27 -5.82 15.95
C PRO A 86 -9.45 -5.04 14.92
N TRP A 87 -9.92 -5.05 13.67
CA TRP A 87 -9.33 -4.18 12.64
C TRP A 87 -9.63 -2.71 12.96
N GLU A 88 -8.60 -1.88 12.92
CA GLU A 88 -8.75 -0.41 12.94
C GLU A 88 -8.95 0.06 11.50
N VAL A 89 -10.07 0.72 11.21
CA VAL A 89 -10.28 1.32 9.88
C VAL A 89 -10.28 2.83 10.01
N ARG A 90 -9.35 3.48 9.31
CA ARG A 90 -9.15 4.94 9.33
C ARG A 90 -9.40 5.55 7.96
N LEU A 91 -10.02 6.73 7.95
CA LEU A 91 -10.02 7.65 6.82
C LEU A 91 -9.11 8.82 7.16
N TRP A 92 -8.09 9.05 6.36
CA TRP A 92 -7.20 10.20 6.46
C TRP A 92 -7.80 11.38 5.69
N THR A 93 -8.02 12.48 6.39
CA THR A 93 -8.57 13.75 5.88
C THR A 93 -7.51 14.85 5.91
N ASP A 94 -7.81 16.02 5.36
CA ASP A 94 -6.90 17.18 5.42
C ASP A 94 -6.49 17.52 6.87
N ALA A 95 -7.42 17.47 7.82
CA ALA A 95 -7.15 17.73 9.23
C ALA A 95 -6.17 16.70 9.83
N ASP A 96 -6.28 15.43 9.43
CA ASP A 96 -5.35 14.39 9.86
C ASP A 96 -3.95 14.65 9.29
N VAL A 97 -3.86 15.07 8.03
CA VAL A 97 -2.59 15.37 7.36
C VAL A 97 -1.85 16.52 8.02
N ASP A 98 -2.57 17.55 8.45
CA ASP A 98 -1.99 18.68 9.17
C ASP A 98 -1.41 18.23 10.53
N ALA A 99 -2.11 17.35 11.22
CA ALA A 99 -1.65 16.76 12.48
C ALA A 99 -0.58 15.67 12.30
N PHE A 100 -0.47 15.06 11.12
CA PHE A 100 0.38 13.92 10.87
C PHE A 100 1.87 14.28 10.88
N GLY A 101 2.26 15.49 10.50
CA GLY A 101 3.68 15.84 10.37
C GLY A 101 4.38 15.02 9.29
N LEU A 102 4.03 15.29 8.02
CA LEU A 102 4.65 14.67 6.84
C LEU A 102 6.14 14.99 6.74
N GLU A 103 6.96 13.96 6.51
CA GLU A 103 8.37 14.12 6.16
C GLU A 103 8.53 14.73 4.76
N ASN A 104 7.69 14.32 3.81
CA ASN A 104 7.68 14.81 2.44
C ASN A 104 6.70 15.99 2.24
N ARG A 105 6.54 16.84 3.27
CA ARG A 105 5.65 18.01 3.23
C ARG A 105 5.86 18.86 1.98
N GLY A 106 7.10 19.13 1.60
CA GLY A 106 7.40 19.94 0.41
C GLY A 106 6.88 19.33 -0.90
N ALA A 107 6.98 18.01 -1.07
CA ALA A 107 6.43 17.33 -2.24
C ALA A 107 4.89 17.29 -2.18
N TYR A 108 4.33 17.06 -0.99
CA TYR A 108 2.89 17.06 -0.77
C TYR A 108 2.26 18.43 -1.11
N ASP A 109 2.91 19.52 -0.72
CA ASP A 109 2.43 20.88 -0.98
C ASP A 109 2.58 21.27 -2.45
N ALA A 110 3.62 20.78 -3.13
CA ALA A 110 3.84 20.99 -4.56
C ALA A 110 2.95 20.14 -5.48
N ALA A 111 2.27 19.13 -4.94
CA ALA A 111 1.36 18.27 -5.69
C ALA A 111 0.19 19.08 -6.28
N GLN A 112 -0.12 18.83 -7.56
CA GLN A 112 -1.08 19.61 -8.35
C GLN A 112 -2.53 19.14 -8.17
N ASN A 113 -2.74 17.96 -7.59
CA ASN A 113 -4.07 17.42 -7.33
C ASN A 113 -4.08 16.49 -6.11
N PHE A 114 -5.28 16.15 -5.64
CA PHE A 114 -5.47 15.29 -4.46
C PHE A 114 -5.02 13.84 -4.67
N GLY A 115 -5.01 13.35 -5.91
CA GLY A 115 -4.46 12.03 -6.24
C GLY A 115 -2.97 11.96 -5.95
N GLN A 116 -2.21 12.94 -6.45
CA GLN A 116 -0.76 13.07 -6.17
C GLN A 116 -0.47 13.26 -4.67
N LYS A 117 -1.31 14.03 -3.96
CA LYS A 117 -1.22 14.16 -2.50
C LYS A 117 -1.42 12.81 -1.81
N SER A 118 -2.42 12.03 -2.25
CA SER A 118 -2.69 10.67 -1.76
C SER A 118 -1.56 9.69 -2.08
N ASP A 119 -0.91 9.80 -3.24
CA ASP A 119 0.26 9.01 -3.61
C ASP A 119 1.42 9.21 -2.63
N ILE A 120 1.64 10.43 -2.14
CA ILE A 120 2.69 10.72 -1.16
C ILE A 120 2.27 10.22 0.23
N LEU A 121 1.05 10.57 0.66
CA LEU A 121 0.56 10.26 2.00
C LEU A 121 0.47 8.75 2.27
N ARG A 122 0.06 7.92 1.29
CA ARG A 122 -0.09 6.47 1.51
C ARG A 122 1.22 5.79 1.91
N TYR A 123 2.35 6.21 1.33
CA TYR A 123 3.65 5.64 1.66
C TYR A 123 4.10 6.07 3.05
N GLU A 124 3.91 7.32 3.44
CA GLU A 124 4.27 7.77 4.79
C GLU A 124 3.39 7.12 5.87
N VAL A 125 2.09 6.97 5.61
CA VAL A 125 1.17 6.26 6.49
C VAL A 125 1.62 4.81 6.67
N LEU A 126 1.88 4.09 5.58
CA LEU A 126 2.33 2.69 5.65
C LEU A 126 3.70 2.56 6.32
N LEU A 127 4.65 3.46 6.04
CA LEU A 127 5.98 3.44 6.65
C LEU A 127 5.90 3.61 8.18
N ARG A 128 4.99 4.46 8.66
CA ARG A 128 4.84 4.77 10.09
C ARG A 128 3.96 3.78 10.82
N HIS A 129 2.80 3.46 10.25
CA HIS A 129 1.76 2.69 10.92
C HIS A 129 1.68 1.24 10.47
N GLY A 130 2.32 0.87 9.36
CA GLY A 130 2.08 -0.39 8.67
C GLY A 130 0.62 -0.49 8.22
N GLY A 131 0.14 -1.71 8.04
CA GLY A 131 -1.25 -1.99 7.72
C GLY A 131 -1.51 -2.14 6.23
N LEU A 132 -2.77 -1.98 5.86
CA LEU A 132 -3.29 -2.06 4.51
C LEU A 132 -3.75 -0.67 4.07
N TYR A 133 -3.12 -0.11 3.06
CA TYR A 133 -3.66 1.02 2.32
C TYR A 133 -4.56 0.51 1.20
N VAL A 134 -5.71 1.16 1.02
CA VAL A 134 -6.57 0.91 -0.14
C VAL A 134 -7.31 2.18 -0.57
N ASP A 135 -7.40 2.41 -1.89
CA ASP A 135 -8.19 3.50 -2.46
C ASP A 135 -9.69 3.34 -2.10
N VAL A 136 -10.38 4.46 -1.92
CA VAL A 136 -11.78 4.46 -1.46
C VAL A 136 -12.78 3.91 -2.47
N ASP A 137 -12.36 3.74 -3.72
CA ASP A 137 -13.16 3.25 -4.84
C ASP A 137 -12.99 1.73 -5.10
N PHE A 138 -12.32 1.01 -4.19
CA PHE A 138 -12.19 -0.44 -4.27
C PHE A 138 -13.34 -1.15 -3.56
N LEU A 139 -13.95 -2.11 -4.24
CA LEU A 139 -14.87 -3.07 -3.63
C LEU A 139 -14.08 -4.16 -2.91
N CYS A 140 -14.34 -4.36 -1.62
CA CYS A 140 -13.74 -5.45 -0.87
C CYS A 140 -14.41 -6.78 -1.22
N LEU A 141 -13.63 -7.76 -1.70
CA LEU A 141 -14.16 -9.09 -2.07
C LEU A 141 -13.99 -10.12 -0.96
N GLY A 142 -12.99 -9.99 -0.09
CA GLY A 142 -12.72 -10.92 1.02
C GLY A 142 -11.87 -10.29 2.12
N SER A 143 -11.73 -11.01 3.24
CA SER A 143 -10.85 -10.60 4.35
C SER A 143 -9.37 -10.72 3.96
N PHE A 144 -8.54 -9.82 4.49
CA PHE A 144 -7.09 -9.80 4.33
C PHE A 144 -6.34 -10.41 5.54
N ASP A 145 -7.06 -11.03 6.49
CA ASP A 145 -6.47 -11.66 7.69
C ASP A 145 -5.32 -12.61 7.35
N ASP A 146 -5.50 -13.48 6.36
CA ASP A 146 -4.49 -14.46 5.98
C ASP A 146 -3.25 -13.82 5.36
N LEU A 147 -3.42 -12.72 4.61
CA LEU A 147 -2.28 -12.00 4.04
C LEU A 147 -1.48 -11.30 5.15
N HIS A 148 -2.15 -10.71 6.14
CA HIS A 148 -1.50 -10.05 7.28
C HIS A 148 -0.74 -11.03 8.18
N LYS A 149 -1.13 -12.30 8.23
CA LYS A 149 -0.45 -13.35 9.02
C LYS A 149 0.76 -13.97 8.31
N ARG A 150 0.81 -13.92 6.98
CA ARG A 150 1.78 -14.68 6.17
C ARG A 150 2.86 -13.83 5.53
N TYR A 151 2.59 -12.55 5.30
CA TYR A 151 3.49 -11.68 4.55
C TYR A 151 3.81 -10.42 5.33
N GLU A 152 5.03 -9.90 5.13
CA GLU A 152 5.43 -8.57 5.62
C GLU A 152 5.15 -7.46 4.60
N PHE A 153 4.89 -7.83 3.34
CA PHE A 153 4.53 -6.92 2.26
C PHE A 153 3.71 -7.64 1.19
N TYR A 154 2.73 -6.96 0.60
CA TYR A 154 2.04 -7.39 -0.60
C TYR A 154 1.49 -6.18 -1.38
N ALA A 155 1.39 -6.31 -2.70
CA ALA A 155 0.78 -5.32 -3.58
C ALA A 155 0.11 -6.01 -4.78
N GLY A 156 -0.81 -5.31 -5.44
CA GLY A 156 -1.42 -5.78 -6.68
C GLY A 156 -0.51 -5.63 -7.89
N VAL A 157 -0.80 -6.36 -8.97
CA VAL A 157 -0.24 -6.11 -10.31
C VAL A 157 -1.35 -5.53 -11.18
N SER A 158 -1.09 -4.39 -11.81
CA SER A 158 -2.07 -3.70 -12.66
C SER A 158 -2.23 -4.42 -14.00
N ASN A 159 -3.45 -4.43 -14.55
CA ASN A 159 -3.73 -4.95 -15.89
C ASN A 159 -3.71 -3.83 -16.95
N THR A 160 -2.60 -3.08 -17.02
CA THR A 160 -2.46 -1.89 -17.89
C THR A 160 -1.75 -2.18 -19.21
N GLY A 161 -1.58 -3.47 -19.55
CA GLY A 161 -0.90 -3.91 -20.76
C GLY A 161 0.63 -3.75 -20.71
N THR A 162 1.17 -3.31 -19.56
CA THR A 162 2.57 -3.08 -19.21
C THR A 162 2.86 -3.73 -17.85
N PHE A 163 4.13 -3.85 -17.46
CA PHE A 163 4.44 -4.24 -16.09
C PHE A 163 4.30 -3.05 -15.14
N GLU A 164 3.40 -3.18 -14.16
CA GLU A 164 3.13 -2.14 -13.18
C GLU A 164 2.64 -2.78 -11.88
N LEU A 165 3.31 -2.44 -10.77
CA LEU A 165 2.80 -2.73 -9.43
C LEU A 165 1.77 -1.67 -9.07
N ASN A 166 0.57 -2.13 -8.71
CA ASN A 166 -0.52 -1.25 -8.36
C ASN A 166 -0.28 -0.63 -6.99
N ASN A 167 -0.41 0.70 -6.88
CA ASN A 167 -0.22 1.42 -5.63
C ASN A 167 -1.55 1.75 -4.91
N GLY A 168 -2.70 1.43 -5.51
CA GLY A 168 -4.04 1.63 -4.95
C GLY A 168 -4.44 0.58 -3.92
N LEU A 169 -3.66 -0.49 -3.76
CA LEU A 169 -3.78 -1.47 -2.69
C LEU A 169 -2.39 -2.00 -2.30
N ILE A 170 -1.96 -1.69 -1.08
CA ILE A 170 -0.64 -2.07 -0.57
C ILE A 170 -0.76 -2.50 0.89
N GLY A 171 -0.27 -3.70 1.21
CA GLY A 171 -0.06 -4.14 2.59
C GLY A 171 1.41 -4.10 2.96
N GLY A 172 1.73 -3.62 4.16
CA GLY A 172 3.12 -3.54 4.61
C GLY A 172 3.25 -3.51 6.13
N LYS A 173 4.26 -4.22 6.63
CA LYS A 173 4.66 -4.13 8.04
C LYS A 173 5.19 -2.71 8.30
N SER A 174 4.91 -2.17 9.49
CA SER A 174 5.56 -0.94 9.90
C SER A 174 7.07 -1.20 10.04
N THR A 175 7.89 -0.43 9.34
CA THR A 175 9.34 -0.45 9.50
C THR A 175 9.79 0.44 10.67
N ASN A 176 8.85 1.17 11.28
CA ASN A 176 9.07 2.11 12.37
C ASN A 176 8.95 1.46 13.76
N GLN A 177 9.84 0.51 14.07
CA GLN A 177 10.14 0.22 15.48
C GLN A 177 11.16 1.21 16.08
N ASN A 178 11.94 1.95 15.29
CA ASN A 178 12.84 3.02 15.72
C ASN A 178 13.47 3.74 14.49
N LEU A 179 12.81 4.69 13.84
CA LEU A 179 13.53 5.66 12.99
C LEU A 179 14.02 6.83 13.84
N ALA A 180 15.06 6.56 14.63
CA ALA A 180 16.25 7.37 14.44
C ALA A 180 16.85 6.88 13.11
N LEU A 181 16.57 7.60 12.02
CA LEU A 181 17.40 7.45 10.82
C LEU A 181 18.85 7.62 11.27
N PRO A 182 19.80 6.74 10.88
CA PRO A 182 21.21 7.04 11.10
C PRO A 182 21.48 8.40 10.44
N PRO A 183 22.01 9.39 11.18
CA PRO A 183 22.37 10.66 10.59
C PRO A 183 23.44 10.37 9.52
N ASP A 184 23.18 10.84 8.30
CA ASP A 184 24.02 10.73 7.10
C ASP A 184 23.91 9.44 6.27
N GLN A 185 22.83 9.34 5.50
CA GLN A 185 22.99 9.07 4.07
C GLN A 185 22.43 10.24 3.27
N LYS A 186 23.30 11.23 3.03
CA LYS A 186 23.07 12.25 2.01
C LYS A 186 22.83 11.54 0.68
N LEU A 187 21.64 11.68 0.09
CA LEU A 187 21.44 11.42 -1.33
C LEU A 187 22.53 12.19 -2.08
N GLY A 188 23.46 11.45 -2.69
CA GLY A 188 24.54 12.01 -3.46
C GLY A 188 24.00 12.85 -4.61
N ARG A 189 24.07 14.17 -4.49
CA ARG A 189 24.06 15.07 -5.64
C ARG A 189 25.36 14.81 -6.41
N GLY A 190 25.30 14.00 -7.47
CA GLY A 190 26.50 13.56 -8.16
C GLY A 190 26.27 12.95 -9.54
N GLY A 191 25.41 13.55 -10.37
CA GLY A 191 25.33 13.23 -11.80
C GLY A 191 25.55 14.50 -12.62
N LYS A 192 26.75 14.67 -13.19
CA LYS A 192 27.01 15.72 -14.19
C LYS A 192 26.19 15.38 -15.44
N ASN A 193 25.28 16.25 -15.84
CA ASN A 193 24.69 16.20 -17.18
C ASN A 193 25.81 16.37 -18.22
N PRO A 194 25.88 15.52 -19.26
CA PRO A 194 26.80 15.77 -20.37
C PRO A 194 26.35 16.99 -21.17
N SER A 195 27.25 17.96 -21.31
CA SER A 195 27.06 19.16 -22.13
C SER A 195 26.84 18.81 -23.60
N PRO A 196 26.02 19.56 -24.35
CA PRO A 196 25.77 19.30 -25.77
C PRO A 196 27.03 19.58 -26.59
N LYS A 197 27.47 18.59 -27.38
CA LYS A 197 28.55 18.75 -28.36
C LYS A 197 28.09 19.75 -29.43
N LYS A 198 28.81 20.87 -29.55
CA LYS A 198 28.71 21.77 -30.70
C LYS A 198 29.10 21.02 -31.98
N ALA A 199 28.19 20.97 -32.95
CA ALA A 199 28.50 20.63 -34.31
C ALA A 199 29.53 21.64 -34.85
N LYS A 200 30.62 21.15 -35.43
CA LYS A 200 31.46 21.93 -36.34
C LYS A 200 31.07 21.53 -37.76
N ASN A 201 30.95 22.58 -38.59
CA ASN A 201 30.65 22.62 -40.03
C ASN A 201 31.06 21.39 -40.84
#